data_AF-A0A660UYZ4-F1
#
_entry.id   AF-A0A660UYZ4-F1
#
_cell.length_a   1.000
_cell.length_b   1.000
_cell.length_c   1.000
_cell.angle_alpha   90.00
_cell.angle_beta   90.00
_cell.angle_gamma   90.00
#
_symmetry.space_group_name_H-M   'P 1'
#
loop_
_entity.id
_entity.type
_entity.pdbx_description
1 polymer ?
#
loop_
_entity_poly.entity_id
_entity_poly.type
_entity_poly.pdbx_seq_one_letter_code
_entity_poly.pdbx_strand_id
1 'polypeptide(L)'
;MNRISVINTIIDHTGARAYLEIGVKQGLTFMQVNAEKRTGVDPGWPGLKFYRRLARTPQMRFFKMTSDRFFEKHRPMLEKNGLCGTRSGSTPHPEFKAGRLHP
;
A
#
# COMPACT_ATOMS: atom_id res chain seq x y z
N MET A 1 -7.67 3.06 21.13
CA MET A 1 -7.79 2.14 19.98
C MET A 1 -6.44 2.06 19.26
N ASN A 2 -5.91 0.85 19.02
CA ASN A 2 -4.62 0.64 18.35
C ASN A 2 -4.82 0.57 16.82
N ARG A 3 -4.02 1.31 16.04
CA ARG A 3 -4.11 1.35 14.56
C ARG A 3 -4.02 -0.04 13.93
N ILE A 4 -3.19 -0.92 14.48
CA ILE A 4 -3.03 -2.30 14.03
C ILE A 4 -4.34 -3.07 14.19
N SER A 5 -5.00 -2.92 15.35
CA SER A 5 -6.30 -3.56 15.60
C SER A 5 -7.35 -3.07 14.61
N VAL A 6 -7.39 -1.77 14.32
CA VAL A 6 -8.34 -1.21 13.34
C VAL A 6 -8.12 -1.81 11.94
N ILE A 7 -6.87 -1.83 11.48
CA ILE A 7 -6.52 -2.37 10.17
C ILE A 7 -6.88 -3.86 10.08
N ASN A 8 -6.55 -4.64 11.11
CA ASN A 8 -6.88 -6.06 11.14
C ASN A 8 -8.40 -6.29 11.18
N THR A 9 -9.16 -5.52 11.96
CA THR A 9 -10.64 -5.59 11.95
C THR A 9 -11.21 -5.27 10.56
N ILE A 10 -10.66 -4.28 9.85
CA ILE A 10 -11.09 -3.98 8.47
C ILE A 10 -10.79 -5.17 7.56
N ILE A 11 -9.58 -5.72 7.64
CA ILE A 11 -9.18 -6.89 6.85
C ILE A 11 -10.10 -8.09 7.10
N ASP A 12 -10.39 -8.37 8.36
CA ASP A 12 -11.26 -9.47 8.78
C ASP A 12 -12.69 -9.26 8.27
N HIS A 13 -13.20 -8.02 8.34
CA HIS A 13 -14.54 -7.68 7.90
C HIS A 13 -14.70 -7.69 6.37
N THR A 14 -13.71 -7.21 5.62
CA THR A 14 -13.78 -7.13 4.16
C THR A 14 -13.24 -8.39 3.46
N GLY A 15 -12.60 -9.30 4.19
CA GLY A 15 -11.86 -10.43 3.61
C GLY A 15 -10.67 -10.01 2.76
N ALA A 16 -10.06 -8.84 3.05
CA ALA A 16 -9.00 -8.29 2.20
C ALA A 16 -7.73 -9.14 2.30
N ARG A 17 -7.26 -9.66 1.16
CA ARG A 17 -6.05 -10.50 1.09
C ARG A 17 -4.76 -9.70 0.86
N ALA A 18 -4.88 -8.46 0.38
CA ALA A 18 -3.76 -7.61 0.02
C ALA A 18 -3.77 -6.30 0.82
N TYR A 19 -2.60 -5.88 1.28
CA TYR A 19 -2.37 -4.65 2.03
C TYR A 19 -1.18 -3.88 1.45
N LEU A 20 -1.37 -2.60 1.17
CA LEU A 20 -0.36 -1.67 0.71
C LEU A 20 -0.13 -0.59 1.78
N GLU A 21 1.11 -0.43 2.22
CA GLU A 21 1.52 0.63 3.14
C GLU A 21 2.48 1.59 2.46
N ILE A 22 2.11 2.87 2.40
CA ILE A 22 2.98 3.97 1.96
C ILE A 22 3.55 4.64 3.21
N GLY A 23 4.87 4.80 3.29
CA GLY A 23 5.55 5.38 4.45
C GLY A 23 5.73 4.38 5.60
N VAL A 24 6.39 3.26 5.32
CA VAL A 24 6.60 2.13 6.26
C VAL A 24 7.47 2.48 7.47
N LYS A 25 8.38 3.46 7.36
CA LYS A 25 9.40 3.78 8.36
C LYS A 25 10.14 2.53 8.86
N GLN A 26 9.91 2.10 10.11
CA GLN A 26 10.55 0.92 10.74
C GLN A 26 9.73 -0.37 10.56
N GLY A 27 8.55 -0.29 9.94
CA GLY A 27 7.70 -1.43 9.61
C GLY A 27 6.94 -2.06 10.79
N LEU A 28 6.83 -1.37 11.93
CA LEU A 28 6.13 -1.92 13.11
C LEU A 28 4.67 -2.28 12.80
N THR A 29 3.94 -1.40 12.11
CA THR A 29 2.56 -1.64 11.68
C THR A 29 2.54 -2.69 10.57
N PHE A 30 3.28 -2.47 9.49
CA PHE A 30 3.42 -3.40 8.36
C PHE A 30 3.63 -4.87 8.76
N MET A 31 4.48 -5.12 9.76
CA MET A 31 4.81 -6.47 10.23
C MET A 31 3.71 -7.15 11.06
N GLN A 32 2.75 -6.39 11.61
CA GLN A 32 1.70 -6.86 12.51
C GLN A 32 0.31 -6.90 11.85
N VAL A 33 0.20 -6.41 10.61
CA VAL A 33 -1.03 -6.51 9.81
C VAL A 33 -1.20 -7.95 9.30
N ASN A 34 -2.42 -8.47 9.40
CA ASN A 34 -2.79 -9.87 9.12
C ASN A 34 -3.17 -10.16 7.67
N ALA A 35 -2.90 -9.23 6.74
CA ALA A 35 -3.07 -9.50 5.32
C ALA A 35 -2.09 -10.57 4.82
N GLU A 36 -2.58 -11.47 3.97
CA GLU A 36 -1.77 -12.51 3.34
C GLU A 36 -0.62 -11.89 2.54
N LYS A 37 -0.94 -10.97 1.62
CA LYS A 37 0.02 -10.26 0.78
C LYS A 37 0.22 -8.84 1.30
N ARG A 38 1.45 -8.48 1.62
CA ARG A 38 1.80 -7.16 2.16
C ARG A 38 2.84 -6.49 1.29
N THR A 39 2.57 -5.27 0.86
CA THR A 39 3.49 -4.47 0.05
C THR A 39 3.77 -3.16 0.76
N GLY A 40 5.05 -2.88 1.04
CA GLY A 40 5.49 -1.64 1.67
C GLY A 40 6.27 -0.76 0.70
N VAL A 41 6.07 0.55 0.77
CA VAL A 41 6.75 1.54 -0.07
C VAL A 41 7.27 2.67 0.81
N ASP A 42 8.58 2.91 0.79
CA ASP A 42 9.20 4.01 1.54
C ASP A 42 10.57 4.35 0.90
N PRO A 43 10.92 5.63 0.68
CA PRO A 43 12.26 5.98 0.20
C PRO A 43 13.36 5.71 1.24
N GLY A 44 13.01 5.69 2.52
CA GLY A 44 13.89 5.46 3.65
C GLY A 44 14.32 4.00 3.81
N TRP A 45 15.34 3.79 4.65
CA TRP A 45 15.81 2.46 5.00
C TRP A 45 15.15 1.96 6.30
N PRO A 46 14.37 0.86 6.28
CA PRO A 46 13.58 0.44 7.43
C PRO A 46 14.34 -0.31 8.53
N GLY A 47 15.64 -0.60 8.33
CA GLY A 47 16.44 -1.34 9.29
C GLY A 47 16.76 -2.78 8.87
N LEU A 48 17.86 -3.32 9.40
CA LEU A 48 18.28 -4.70 9.13
C LEU A 48 17.26 -5.73 9.65
N LYS A 49 16.65 -5.48 10.81
CA LYS A 49 15.62 -6.35 11.39
C LYS A 49 14.42 -6.52 10.44
N PHE A 50 14.01 -5.44 9.78
CA PHE A 50 12.94 -5.45 8.80
C PHE A 50 13.31 -6.33 7.60
N TYR A 51 14.49 -6.13 7.00
CA TYR A 51 14.94 -6.95 5.86
C TYR A 51 15.11 -8.42 6.22
N ARG A 52 15.57 -8.75 7.43
CA ARG A 52 15.65 -10.14 7.90
C ARG A 52 14.28 -10.80 7.96
N ARG A 53 13.24 -10.06 8.35
CA ARG A 53 11.86 -10.57 8.36
C ARG A 53 11.31 -10.67 6.94
N LEU A 54 11.54 -9.67 6.10
CA LEU A 54 11.16 -9.67 4.69
C LEU A 54 11.71 -10.90 3.96
N ALA A 55 12.99 -11.22 4.17
CA ALA A 55 13.66 -12.39 3.56
C ALA A 55 13.06 -13.74 3.99
N ARG A 56 12.36 -13.79 5.14
CA ARG A 56 11.73 -15.01 5.68
C ARG A 56 10.23 -15.07 5.42
N THR A 57 9.65 -14.04 4.80
CA THR A 57 8.21 -13.93 4.59
C THR A 57 7.95 -13.65 3.11
N PRO A 58 7.83 -14.69 2.25
CA PRO A 58 7.69 -14.55 0.80
C PRO A 58 6.50 -13.69 0.35
N GLN A 59 5.48 -13.57 1.19
CA GLN A 59 4.27 -12.79 0.92
C GLN A 59 4.43 -11.29 1.23
N MET A 60 5.55 -10.89 1.86
CA MET A 60 5.92 -9.51 2.08
C MET A 60 6.84 -9.01 0.95
N ARG A 61 6.57 -7.79 0.46
CA ARG A 61 7.41 -7.07 -0.49
C ARG A 61 7.68 -5.67 0.03
N PHE A 62 8.86 -5.16 -0.25
CA PHE A 62 9.23 -3.79 0.11
C PHE A 62 9.95 -3.10 -1.05
N PHE A 63 9.51 -1.90 -1.38
CA PHE A 63 10.04 -1.08 -2.45
C PHE A 63 10.68 0.18 -1.85
N LYS A 64 12.01 0.24 -1.90
CA LYS A 64 12.77 1.42 -1.44
C LYS A 64 12.71 2.55 -2.48
N MET A 65 11.60 3.26 -2.55
CA MET A 65 11.34 4.34 -3.51
C MET A 65 10.19 5.24 -3.03
N THR A 66 9.98 6.37 -3.71
CA THR A 66 8.80 7.23 -3.50
C THR A 66 7.53 6.56 -4.03
N SER A 67 6.37 6.97 -3.48
CA SER A 67 5.05 6.47 -3.90
C SER A 67 4.78 6.72 -5.39
N ASP A 68 5.11 7.90 -5.90
CA ASP A 68 4.81 8.27 -7.29
C ASP A 68 5.51 7.32 -8.27
N ARG A 69 6.82 7.10 -8.05
CA ARG A 69 7.60 6.14 -8.83
C ARG A 69 7.12 4.70 -8.66
N PHE A 70 6.64 4.35 -7.47
CA PHE A 70 6.07 3.03 -7.24
C PHE A 70 4.79 2.81 -8.08
N PHE A 71 3.85 3.76 -8.04
CA PHE A 71 2.59 3.69 -8.78
C PHE A 71 2.81 3.69 -10.29
N GLU A 72 3.77 4.47 -10.79
CA GLU A 72 4.16 4.48 -12.20
C GLU A 72 4.71 3.12 -12.66
N LYS A 73 5.63 2.52 -11.89
CA LYS A 73 6.35 1.30 -12.31
C LYS A 73 5.63 -0.01 -12.02
N HIS A 74 4.77 -0.05 -10.99
CA HIS A 74 4.21 -1.30 -10.47
C HIS A 74 2.69 -1.41 -10.64
N ARG A 75 2.09 -0.57 -11.50
CA ARG A 75 0.67 -0.64 -11.83
C ARG A 75 0.18 -2.07 -12.17
N PRO A 76 0.86 -2.87 -13.02
CA PRO A 76 0.40 -4.23 -13.31
C PRO A 76 0.34 -5.14 -12.06
N MET A 77 1.25 -4.94 -11.09
CA MET A 77 1.27 -5.70 -9.85
C MET A 77 0.14 -5.30 -8.91
N LEU A 78 -0.22 -4.00 -8.89
CA LEU A 78 -1.37 -3.51 -8.12
C LEU A 78 -2.68 -4.06 -8.65
N GLU A 79 -2.86 -4.07 -9.98
CA GLU A 79 -4.03 -4.64 -10.64
C GLU A 79 -4.16 -6.15 -10.34
N LYS A 80 -3.08 -6.92 -10.50
CA LYS A 80 -3.05 -8.35 -10.18
C LYS A 80 -3.42 -8.67 -8.72
N ASN A 81 -3.14 -7.74 -7.79
CA ASN A 81 -3.41 -7.93 -6.37
C ASN A 81 -4.73 -7.27 -5.91
N GLY A 82 -5.54 -6.71 -6.81
CA GLY A 82 -6.79 -6.03 -6.46
C GLY A 82 -6.58 -4.72 -5.68
N LEU A 83 -5.38 -4.14 -5.76
CA LEU A 83 -5.01 -2.86 -5.13
C LEU A 83 -5.24 -1.66 -6.07
N CYS A 84 -5.68 -1.93 -7.30
CA CYS A 84 -6.11 -0.96 -8.29
C CYS A 84 -7.46 -1.46 -8.85
N GLY A 85 -8.48 -0.60 -8.87
CA GLY A 85 -9.75 -0.95 -9.48
C GLY A 85 -9.59 -1.03 -11.00
N THR A 86 -10.03 -2.12 -11.62
CA THR A 86 -10.49 -2.03 -13.00
C THR A 86 -11.79 -1.24 -12.94
N ARG A 87 -11.82 -0.03 -13.52
CA ARG A 87 -13.09 0.65 -13.76
C ARG A 87 -13.84 -0.14 -14.85
N SER A 88 -14.42 -1.29 -14.52
CA SER A 88 -15.52 -1.83 -15.32
C SER A 88 -16.74 -0.96 -15.03
N GLY A 89 -16.85 0.18 -15.72
CA GLY A 89 -18.09 0.95 -15.83
C GLY A 89 -18.27 2.21 -14.97
N SER A 90 -17.22 2.93 -14.56
CA SER A 90 -17.43 4.28 -14.00
C SER A 90 -17.25 5.35 -15.07
N THR A 91 -18.33 6.09 -15.32
CA THR A 91 -18.31 7.42 -15.91
C THR A 91 -17.14 8.24 -15.33
N PRO A 92 -16.43 9.03 -16.17
CA PRO A 92 -15.37 9.90 -15.68
C PRO A 92 -15.96 10.82 -14.61
N HIS A 93 -15.35 10.80 -13.43
CA HIS A 93 -15.65 11.79 -12.40
C HIS A 93 -15.22 13.14 -12.99
N PRO A 94 -16.07 14.19 -12.96
CA PRO A 94 -15.72 15.47 -13.54
C PRO A 94 -14.41 15.95 -12.93
N GLU A 95 -13.52 16.39 -13.83
CA GLU A 95 -12.19 16.92 -13.53
C GLU A 95 -12.26 17.82 -12.30
N PHE A 96 -11.39 17.53 -11.33
CA PHE A 96 -11.09 18.47 -10.26
C PHE A 96 -10.41 19.67 -10.93
N LYS A 97 -11.21 20.66 -11.37
CA LYS A 97 -10.70 21.92 -11.87
C LYS A 97 -9.98 22.58 -10.71
N ALA A 98 -8.66 22.46 -10.69
CA ALA A 98 -7.80 23.30 -9.88
C ALA A 98 -8.22 24.74 -10.15
N GLY A 99 -8.76 25.39 -9.10
CA GLY A 99 -9.23 26.76 -9.18
C GLY A 99 -8.10 27.62 -9.73
N ARG A 100 -8.38 28.26 -10.88
CA ARG A 100 -7.59 29.39 -11.36
C ARG A 100 -7.57 30.43 -10.24
N LEU A 101 -6.40 30.67 -9.67
CA LEU A 101 -6.10 31.95 -9.05
C LEU A 101 -6.18 32.98 -10.19
N HIS A 102 -7.22 33.80 -10.14
CA HIS A 102 -7.35 34.99 -10.96
C HIS A 102 -6.69 36.18 -10.25
N PRO A 103 -6.28 37.21 -11.03
CA PRO A 103 -5.00 37.92 -10.91
C PRO A 103 -4.87 38.88 -9.74
#